data_AF-A0A925AU44-F1
#
_entry.id   AF-A0A925AU44-F1
#
_cell.length_a   1.000
_cell.length_b   1.000
_cell.length_c   1.000
_cell.angle_alpha   90.00
_cell.angle_beta   90.00
_cell.angle_gamma   90.00
#
_symmetry.space_group_name_H-M   'P 1'
#
loop_
_entity.id
_entity.type
_entity.pdbx_description
1 polymer ?
#
loop_
_entity_poly.entity_id
_entity_poly.type
_entity_poly.pdbx_seq_one_letter_code
_entity_poly.pdbx_strand_id
1 'polypeptide(L)'
;MTSEEPVAGPDSGERRERVVGTRRAVLAIKAEHAADRSRMEIVADRLTRSASSPFFFLFHVIWFAGWIIWNVGAFGFRPFDPFPFGLLTMVVSLEAIFLSIFVLMAQGRESQIAELREEVTLQVLLRSEEEITKVLQLMAGLYGRLGHKVAEDHELREMLQPLSTRDIERQLIQQIHRTQEMRIARRKRKRRGRKKEGTEE
;
A
#
# COMPACT_ATOMS: atom_id res chain seq x y z
N MET A 1 54.34 17.68 -12.48
CA MET A 1 53.52 16.77 -13.32
C MET A 1 53.06 15.64 -12.42
N THR A 2 51.93 15.84 -11.76
CA THR A 2 51.26 14.85 -10.91
C THR A 2 50.29 14.07 -11.79
N SER A 3 50.61 12.81 -12.05
CA SER A 3 49.71 11.89 -12.75
C SER A 3 48.51 11.59 -11.85
N GLU A 4 47.32 12.04 -12.24
CA GLU A 4 46.06 11.59 -11.65
C GLU A 4 45.84 10.12 -12.04
N GLU A 5 45.85 9.23 -11.05
CA GLU A 5 45.38 7.86 -11.20
C GLU A 5 43.84 7.88 -11.24
N PRO A 6 43.17 7.25 -12.23
CA PRO A 6 41.72 7.29 -12.31
C PRO A 6 41.14 6.38 -11.22
N VAL A 7 40.35 6.95 -10.32
CA VAL A 7 39.58 6.22 -9.31
C VAL A 7 38.67 5.23 -10.04
N ALA A 8 39.00 3.94 -9.95
CA ALA A 8 38.20 2.86 -10.51
C ALA A 8 36.82 2.85 -9.85
N GLY A 9 35.79 3.19 -10.62
CA GLY A 9 34.40 3.10 -10.19
C GLY A 9 34.02 1.64 -9.86
N PRO A 10 33.04 1.42 -8.98
CA PRO A 10 32.68 0.09 -8.50
C PRO A 10 32.34 -0.85 -9.66
N ASP A 11 32.93 -2.06 -9.62
CA ASP A 11 32.79 -3.09 -10.64
C ASP A 11 31.32 -3.46 -10.88
N SER A 12 30.97 -3.63 -12.16
CA SER A 12 29.63 -3.96 -12.64
C SER A 12 29.05 -5.24 -12.03
N GLY A 13 29.92 -6.15 -11.54
CA GLY A 13 29.58 -7.36 -10.81
C GLY A 13 28.89 -7.11 -9.47
N GLU A 14 29.47 -6.25 -8.62
CA GLU A 14 28.89 -5.92 -7.30
C GLU A 14 27.52 -5.26 -7.41
N ARG A 15 27.34 -4.40 -8.43
CA ARG A 15 26.06 -3.70 -8.66
C ARG A 15 24.95 -4.68 -9.02
N ARG A 16 25.26 -5.73 -9.79
CA ARG A 16 24.33 -6.82 -10.10
C ARG A 16 24.02 -7.67 -8.89
N GLU A 17 25.00 -7.94 -8.03
CA GLU A 17 24.84 -8.80 -6.87
C GLU A 17 23.92 -8.18 -5.80
N ARG A 18 24.05 -6.87 -5.53
CA ARG A 18 23.17 -6.14 -4.60
C ARG A 18 21.70 -6.12 -5.06
N VAL A 19 21.46 -5.91 -6.36
CA VAL A 19 20.09 -5.90 -6.93
C VAL A 19 19.45 -7.29 -6.91
N VAL A 20 20.26 -8.34 -7.07
CA VAL A 20 19.79 -9.73 -6.98
C VAL A 20 19.42 -10.11 -5.54
N GLY A 21 20.15 -9.61 -4.54
CA GLY A 21 19.85 -9.81 -3.12
C GLY A 21 18.49 -9.25 -2.72
N THR A 22 18.18 -8.00 -3.11
CA THR A 22 16.89 -7.34 -2.77
C THR A 22 15.70 -8.05 -3.42
N ARG A 23 15.81 -8.48 -4.68
CA ARG A 23 14.74 -9.25 -5.33
C ARG A 23 14.50 -10.59 -4.65
N ARG A 24 15.56 -11.29 -4.21
CA ARG A 24 15.43 -12.57 -3.51
C ARG A 24 14.77 -12.42 -2.14
N ALA A 25 15.08 -11.37 -1.38
CA ALA A 25 14.41 -11.10 -0.10
C ALA A 25 12.90 -10.86 -0.28
N VAL A 26 12.52 -10.03 -1.27
CA VAL A 26 11.10 -9.78 -1.60
C VAL A 26 10.41 -11.05 -2.11
N LEU A 27 11.10 -11.88 -2.88
CA LEU A 27 10.56 -13.16 -3.37
C LEU A 27 10.44 -14.19 -2.25
N ALA A 28 11.35 -14.20 -1.26
CA ALA A 28 11.30 -15.09 -0.11
C ALA A 28 10.09 -14.77 0.80
N ILE A 29 9.87 -13.49 1.11
CA ILE A 29 8.69 -13.04 1.88
C ILE A 29 7.39 -13.43 1.15
N LYS A 30 7.35 -13.25 -0.17
CA LYS A 30 6.21 -13.66 -1.00
C LYS A 30 6.01 -15.17 -1.08
N ALA A 31 7.09 -15.95 -1.08
CA ALA A 31 7.05 -17.41 -1.15
C ALA A 31 6.59 -18.03 0.17
N GLU A 32 7.05 -17.48 1.30
CA GLU A 32 6.65 -17.92 2.64
C GLU A 32 5.15 -17.67 2.88
N HIS A 33 4.63 -16.51 2.45
CA HIS A 33 3.20 -16.21 2.49
C HIS A 33 2.36 -16.94 1.43
N ALA A 34 3.00 -17.56 0.43
CA ALA A 34 2.31 -18.39 -0.55
C ALA A 34 2.17 -19.85 -0.11
N ALA A 35 3.02 -20.31 0.82
CA ALA A 35 3.06 -21.69 1.26
C ALA A 35 1.92 -22.07 2.20
N ASP A 36 1.36 -21.11 2.95
CA ASP A 36 0.34 -21.35 3.98
C ASP A 36 -1.10 -21.05 3.53
N ARG A 37 -1.35 -21.17 2.22
CA ARG A 37 -2.63 -20.77 1.63
C ARG A 37 -3.72 -21.81 1.86
N SER A 38 -4.84 -21.39 2.43
CA SER A 38 -6.05 -22.19 2.47
C SER A 38 -6.57 -22.45 1.05
N ARG A 39 -7.20 -23.61 0.82
CA ARG A 39 -7.80 -23.95 -0.49
C ARG A 39 -8.82 -22.89 -0.95
N MET A 40 -9.49 -22.23 0.01
CA MET A 40 -10.43 -21.14 -0.26
C MET A 40 -9.72 -19.88 -0.78
N GLU A 41 -8.52 -19.57 -0.30
CA GLU A 41 -7.73 -18.41 -0.74
C GLU A 41 -7.21 -18.56 -2.16
N ILE A 42 -6.83 -19.79 -2.54
CA ILE A 42 -6.40 -20.09 -3.92
C ILE A 42 -7.55 -19.87 -4.91
N VAL A 43 -8.77 -20.27 -4.52
CA VAL A 43 -9.97 -20.07 -5.33
C VAL A 43 -10.34 -18.58 -5.38
N ALA A 44 -10.35 -17.90 -4.25
CA ALA A 44 -10.63 -16.46 -4.15
C ALA A 44 -9.66 -15.64 -5.02
N ASP A 45 -8.35 -15.94 -4.99
CA ASP A 45 -7.35 -15.28 -5.83
C ASP A 45 -7.65 -15.44 -7.33
N ARG A 46 -8.00 -16.66 -7.73
CA ARG A 46 -8.28 -16.96 -9.14
C ARG A 46 -9.54 -16.24 -9.59
N LEU A 47 -10.57 -16.20 -8.75
CA LEU A 47 -11.80 -15.47 -9.03
C LEU A 47 -11.56 -13.96 -9.07
N THR A 48 -10.87 -13.38 -8.10
CA THR A 48 -10.58 -11.93 -8.08
C THR A 48 -9.71 -11.51 -9.25
N ARG A 49 -8.72 -12.31 -9.62
CA ARG A 49 -7.88 -12.03 -10.79
C ARG A 49 -8.68 -12.11 -12.10
N SER A 50 -9.66 -13.01 -12.15
CA SER A 50 -10.59 -13.12 -13.28
C SER A 50 -11.58 -11.95 -13.31
N ALA A 51 -12.15 -11.57 -12.16
CA ALA A 51 -13.08 -10.45 -12.02
C ALA A 51 -12.44 -9.09 -12.33
N SER A 52 -11.13 -8.96 -12.07
CA SER A 52 -10.35 -7.76 -12.40
C SER A 52 -9.90 -7.71 -13.87
N SER A 53 -10.20 -8.76 -14.66
CA SER A 53 -9.87 -8.80 -16.08
C SER A 53 -10.94 -8.06 -16.91
N PRO A 54 -10.55 -7.23 -17.89
CA PRO A 54 -11.51 -6.60 -18.80
C PRO A 54 -12.34 -7.62 -19.60
N PHE A 55 -11.84 -8.85 -19.75
CA PHE A 55 -12.57 -9.94 -20.41
C PHE A 55 -13.81 -10.39 -19.62
N PHE A 56 -13.77 -10.36 -18.29
CA PHE A 56 -14.91 -10.74 -17.45
C PHE A 56 -16.08 -9.77 -17.63
N PHE A 57 -15.78 -8.47 -17.71
CA PHE A 57 -16.79 -7.45 -18.03
C PHE A 57 -17.41 -7.68 -19.41
N LEU A 58 -16.59 -7.93 -20.44
CA LEU A 58 -17.09 -8.16 -21.80
C LEU A 58 -17.99 -9.41 -21.88
N PHE A 59 -17.60 -10.49 -21.20
CA PHE A 59 -18.42 -11.70 -21.07
C PHE A 59 -19.81 -11.39 -20.48
N HIS A 60 -19.87 -10.61 -19.40
CA HIS A 60 -21.15 -10.22 -18.77
C HIS A 60 -22.02 -9.39 -19.71
N VAL A 61 -21.43 -8.43 -20.43
CA VAL A 61 -22.17 -7.61 -21.40
C VAL A 61 -22.79 -8.47 -22.49
N ILE A 62 -22.02 -9.41 -23.06
CA ILE A 62 -22.52 -10.32 -24.11
C ILE A 62 -23.59 -11.26 -23.54
N TRP A 63 -23.37 -11.79 -22.34
CA TRP A 63 -24.33 -12.66 -21.65
C TRP A 63 -25.66 -11.94 -21.39
N PHE A 64 -25.64 -10.74 -20.83
CA PHE A 64 -26.85 -9.95 -20.57
C PHE A 64 -27.56 -9.55 -21.87
N ALA A 65 -26.80 -9.10 -22.89
CA ALA A 65 -27.39 -8.79 -24.19
C ALA A 65 -28.06 -10.02 -24.82
N GLY A 66 -27.41 -11.18 -24.78
CA GLY A 66 -27.95 -12.45 -25.25
C GLY A 66 -29.22 -12.86 -24.50
N TRP A 67 -29.23 -12.74 -23.16
CA TRP A 67 -30.39 -13.04 -22.33
C TRP A 67 -31.58 -12.14 -22.65
N ILE A 68 -31.35 -10.83 -22.81
CA ILE A 68 -32.39 -9.87 -23.17
C ILE A 68 -32.94 -10.18 -24.57
N ILE A 69 -32.08 -10.39 -25.57
CA ILE A 69 -32.50 -10.71 -26.95
C ILE A 69 -33.35 -12.00 -26.98
N TRP A 70 -32.96 -13.01 -26.21
CA TRP A 70 -33.71 -14.25 -26.07
C TRP A 70 -35.09 -14.04 -25.45
N ASN A 71 -35.18 -13.26 -24.36
CA ASN A 71 -36.42 -13.07 -23.61
C ASN A 71 -37.37 -11.99 -24.17
N VAL A 72 -36.87 -11.07 -25.01
CA VAL A 72 -37.71 -10.12 -25.78
C VAL A 72 -38.47 -10.82 -26.91
N GLY A 73 -38.21 -12.10 -27.16
CA GLY A 73 -38.95 -12.89 -28.14
C GLY A 73 -38.55 -12.61 -29.59
N ALA A 74 -37.34 -12.07 -29.82
CA ALA A 74 -36.80 -11.79 -31.15
C ALA A 74 -36.76 -13.04 -32.07
N PHE A 75 -36.82 -14.23 -31.49
CA PHE A 75 -36.82 -15.52 -32.19
C PHE A 75 -38.15 -16.31 -32.07
N GLY A 76 -39.23 -15.73 -31.54
CA GLY A 76 -40.55 -16.37 -31.47
C GLY A 76 -40.72 -17.48 -30.41
N PHE A 77 -39.76 -17.64 -29.49
CA PHE A 77 -39.85 -18.58 -28.38
C PHE A 77 -40.67 -18.03 -27.21
N ARG A 78 -41.23 -18.92 -26.38
CA ARG A 78 -41.88 -18.54 -25.11
C ARG A 78 -40.87 -17.81 -24.23
N PRO A 79 -41.20 -16.60 -23.72
CA PRO A 79 -40.29 -15.87 -22.84
C PRO A 79 -40.07 -16.68 -21.56
N PHE A 80 -38.80 -16.99 -21.26
CA PHE A 80 -38.39 -17.75 -20.09
C PHE A 80 -38.39 -16.89 -18.82
N ASP A 81 -37.99 -15.62 -18.96
CA ASP A 81 -37.95 -14.60 -17.93
C ASP A 81 -38.69 -13.34 -18.44
N PRO A 82 -40.02 -13.26 -18.26
CA PRO A 82 -40.81 -12.12 -18.70
C PRO A 82 -40.36 -10.82 -18.04
N PHE A 83 -40.53 -9.69 -18.74
CA PHE A 83 -40.31 -8.38 -18.14
C PHE A 83 -41.12 -8.27 -16.83
N PRO A 84 -40.48 -8.00 -15.67
CA PRO A 84 -39.23 -7.24 -15.44
C PRO A 84 -37.92 -8.05 -15.23
N PHE A 85 -37.78 -9.26 -15.77
CA PHE A 85 -36.59 -10.12 -15.64
C PHE A 85 -36.22 -10.50 -14.20
N GLY A 86 -37.15 -11.13 -13.49
CA GLY A 86 -37.00 -11.49 -12.08
C GLY A 86 -35.87 -12.50 -11.82
N LEU A 87 -35.68 -13.46 -12.73
CA LEU A 87 -34.63 -14.47 -12.57
C LEU A 87 -33.24 -13.89 -12.82
N LEU A 88 -33.06 -13.08 -13.86
CA LEU A 88 -31.80 -12.40 -14.13
C LEU A 88 -31.39 -11.52 -12.95
N THR A 89 -32.31 -10.69 -12.45
CA THR A 89 -32.03 -9.78 -11.33
C THR A 89 -31.66 -10.53 -10.04
N MET A 90 -32.33 -11.65 -9.74
CA MET A 90 -31.97 -12.51 -8.61
C MET A 90 -30.55 -13.06 -8.76
N VAL A 91 -30.24 -13.69 -9.90
CA VAL A 91 -28.92 -14.31 -10.15
C VAL A 91 -27.81 -13.27 -10.09
N VAL A 92 -27.98 -12.11 -10.73
CA VAL A 92 -26.99 -11.02 -10.74
C VAL A 92 -26.77 -10.46 -9.34
N SER A 93 -27.83 -10.30 -8.55
CA SER A 93 -27.70 -9.81 -7.17
C SER A 93 -26.88 -10.76 -6.30
N LEU A 94 -27.10 -12.07 -6.44
CA LEU A 94 -26.35 -13.09 -5.73
C LEU A 94 -24.89 -13.12 -6.19
N GLU A 95 -24.66 -13.09 -7.50
CA GLU A 95 -23.32 -13.04 -8.09
C GLU A 95 -22.53 -11.82 -7.61
N ALA A 96 -23.16 -10.64 -7.56
CA ALA A 96 -22.54 -9.41 -7.08
C ALA A 96 -22.11 -9.50 -5.61
N ILE A 97 -22.90 -10.16 -4.74
CA ILE A 97 -22.52 -10.40 -3.34
C ILE A 97 -21.27 -11.28 -3.27
N PHE A 98 -21.23 -12.39 -4.03
CA PHE A 98 -20.06 -13.27 -4.07
C PHE A 98 -18.81 -12.54 -4.57
N LEU A 99 -18.92 -11.78 -5.67
CA LEU A 99 -17.82 -10.97 -6.19
C LEU A 99 -17.32 -9.96 -5.17
N SER A 100 -18.22 -9.27 -4.47
CA SER A 100 -17.86 -8.30 -3.42
C SER A 100 -17.09 -8.96 -2.27
N ILE A 101 -17.52 -10.15 -1.81
CA ILE A 101 -16.81 -10.91 -0.77
C ILE A 101 -15.42 -11.34 -1.26
N PHE A 102 -15.29 -11.85 -2.48
CA PHE A 102 -13.99 -12.26 -3.03
C PHE A 102 -13.05 -11.08 -3.22
N VAL A 103 -13.57 -9.94 -3.68
CA VAL A 103 -12.79 -8.70 -3.78
C VAL A 103 -12.35 -8.24 -2.40
N LEU A 104 -13.24 -8.22 -1.41
CA LEU A 104 -12.89 -7.81 -0.04
C LEU A 104 -11.85 -8.74 0.59
N MET A 105 -11.94 -10.05 0.36
CA MET A 105 -10.97 -11.02 0.82
C MET A 105 -9.59 -10.77 0.19
N ALA A 106 -9.55 -10.55 -1.13
CA ALA A 106 -8.31 -10.23 -1.82
C ALA A 106 -7.72 -8.88 -1.36
N GLN A 107 -8.56 -7.87 -1.15
CA GLN A 107 -8.15 -6.57 -0.61
C GLN A 107 -7.57 -6.71 0.80
N GLY A 108 -8.21 -7.47 1.68
CA GLY A 108 -7.72 -7.71 3.04
C GLY A 108 -6.33 -8.33 3.05
N ARG A 109 -6.06 -9.27 2.14
CA ARG A 109 -4.73 -9.87 1.99
C ARG A 109 -3.70 -8.90 1.43
N GLU A 110 -4.01 -8.20 0.34
CA GLU A 110 -3.06 -7.20 -0.20
C GLU A 110 -2.75 -6.11 0.83
N SER A 111 -3.71 -5.75 1.68
CA SER A 111 -3.50 -4.83 2.82
C SER A 111 -2.50 -5.38 3.84
N GLN A 112 -2.61 -6.67 4.23
CA GLN A 112 -1.65 -7.28 5.17
C GLN A 112 -0.24 -7.34 4.59
N ILE A 113 -0.12 -7.69 3.29
CA ILE A 113 1.17 -7.70 2.60
C ILE A 113 1.76 -6.29 2.50
N ALA A 114 0.91 -5.28 2.24
CA ALA A 114 1.32 -3.88 2.20
C ALA A 114 1.83 -3.40 3.56
N GLU A 115 1.15 -3.77 4.65
CA GLU A 115 1.54 -3.44 6.03
C GLU A 115 2.90 -4.05 6.40
N LEU A 116 3.10 -5.34 6.14
CA LEU A 116 4.40 -5.99 6.37
C LEU A 116 5.53 -5.35 5.54
N ARG A 117 5.24 -5.01 4.28
CA ARG A 117 6.21 -4.33 3.42
C ARG A 117 6.55 -2.94 3.98
N GLU A 118 5.57 -2.22 4.50
CA GLU A 118 5.76 -0.91 5.12
C GLU A 118 6.63 -1.02 6.38
N GLU A 119 6.37 -1.99 7.25
CA GLU A 119 7.16 -2.27 8.45
C GLU A 119 8.63 -2.58 8.11
N VAL A 120 8.87 -3.49 7.17
CA VAL A 120 10.24 -3.83 6.72
C VAL A 120 10.93 -2.61 6.11
N THR A 121 10.20 -1.82 5.30
CA THR A 121 10.76 -0.61 4.69
C THR A 121 11.15 0.42 5.76
N LEU A 122 10.29 0.62 6.77
CA LEU A 122 10.57 1.48 7.91
C LEU A 122 11.83 1.01 8.66
N GLN A 123 11.95 -0.29 8.94
CA GLN A 123 13.10 -0.84 9.64
C GLN A 123 14.41 -0.61 8.87
N VAL A 124 14.41 -0.82 7.55
CA VAL A 124 15.57 -0.57 6.70
C VAL A 124 15.92 0.92 6.67
N LEU A 125 14.92 1.80 6.62
CA LEU A 125 15.13 3.25 6.67
C LEU A 125 15.78 3.67 8.00
N LEU A 126 15.27 3.21 9.13
CA LEU A 126 15.82 3.51 10.45
C LEU A 126 17.27 3.02 10.59
N ARG A 127 17.55 1.80 10.12
CA ARG A 127 18.91 1.25 10.07
C ARG A 127 19.85 2.10 9.20
N SER A 128 19.38 2.48 8.01
CA SER A 128 20.17 3.29 7.08
C SER A 128 20.50 4.65 7.69
N GLU A 129 19.54 5.26 8.40
CA GLU A 129 19.77 6.53 9.10
C GLU A 129 20.84 6.38 10.19
N GLU A 130 20.77 5.34 11.03
CA GLU A 130 21.80 5.08 12.04
C GLU A 130 23.20 4.89 11.43
N GLU A 131 23.28 4.18 10.30
CA GLU A 131 24.52 4.00 9.54
C GLU A 131 25.04 5.33 8.98
N ILE A 132 24.15 6.16 8.40
CA ILE A 132 24.50 7.49 7.89
C ILE A 132 25.00 8.40 9.02
N THR A 133 24.31 8.45 10.17
CA THR A 133 24.76 9.23 11.32
C THR A 133 26.14 8.77 11.80
N LYS A 134 26.40 7.46 11.85
CA LYS A 134 27.74 6.95 12.21
C LYS A 134 28.81 7.36 11.20
N VAL A 135 28.50 7.30 9.90
CA VAL A 135 29.42 7.76 8.85
C VAL A 135 29.70 9.25 9.00
N LEU A 136 28.67 10.07 9.24
CA LEU A 136 28.82 11.51 9.50
C LEU A 136 29.68 11.78 10.74
N GLN A 137 29.50 11.02 11.83
CA GLN A 137 30.31 11.14 13.04
C GLN A 137 31.78 10.81 12.79
N LEU A 138 32.06 9.74 12.02
CA LEU A 138 33.42 9.40 11.62
C LEU A 138 34.05 10.47 10.72
N MET A 139 33.29 11.00 9.75
CA MET A 139 33.74 12.09 8.88
C MET A 139 34.02 13.37 9.66
N ALA A 140 33.14 13.76 10.59
CA ALA A 140 33.35 14.90 11.47
C ALA A 140 34.62 14.72 12.34
N GLY A 141 34.86 13.51 12.84
CA GLY A 141 36.08 13.16 13.57
C GLY A 141 37.35 13.29 12.72
N LEU A 142 37.31 12.85 11.46
CA LEU A 142 38.42 13.02 10.50
C LEU A 142 38.64 14.50 10.16
N TYR A 143 37.58 15.26 9.91
CA TYR A 143 37.64 16.69 9.63
C TYR A 143 38.29 17.47 10.79
N GLY A 144 37.96 17.08 12.03
CA GLY A 144 38.61 17.62 13.23
C GLY A 144 40.10 17.28 13.33
N ARG A 145 40.51 16.03 12.99
CA ARG A 145 41.94 15.63 12.97
C ARG A 145 42.74 16.34 11.90
N LEU A 146 42.11 16.73 10.79
CA LEU A 146 42.72 17.53 9.72
C LEU A 146 42.91 19.02 10.11
N GLY A 147 42.52 19.40 11.33
CA GLY A 147 42.69 20.77 11.85
C GLY A 147 41.57 21.73 11.46
N HIS A 148 40.53 21.25 10.78
CA HIS A 148 39.37 22.05 10.43
C HIS A 148 38.30 21.98 11.53
N LYS A 149 37.69 23.13 11.86
CA LYS A 149 36.60 23.18 12.84
C LYS A 149 35.28 22.86 12.13
N VAL A 150 34.60 21.80 12.57
CA VAL A 150 33.22 21.40 12.17
C VAL A 150 32.15 22.45 12.61
N ALA A 151 32.57 23.62 13.09
CA ALA A 151 31.87 24.31 14.17
C ALA A 151 30.75 25.30 13.77
N GLU A 152 30.47 25.56 12.50
CA GLU A 152 29.50 26.60 12.13
C GLU A 152 28.22 26.12 11.45
N ASP A 153 28.12 24.83 11.11
CA ASP A 153 26.89 24.32 10.49
C ASP A 153 25.92 23.75 11.54
N HIS A 154 24.83 24.47 11.78
CA HIS A 154 23.74 24.04 12.67
C HIS A 154 23.08 22.75 12.15
N GLU A 155 22.93 22.61 10.84
CA GLU A 155 22.26 21.48 10.18
C GLU A 155 23.09 20.21 10.37
N LEU A 156 24.40 20.27 10.16
CA LEU A 156 25.30 19.14 10.38
C LEU A 156 25.29 18.67 11.85
N ARG A 157 25.16 19.61 12.79
CA ARG A 157 25.10 19.31 14.23
C ARG A 157 23.80 18.63 14.64
N GLU A 158 22.72 18.91 13.93
CA GLU A 158 21.43 18.22 14.06
C GLU A 158 21.51 16.80 13.46
N MET A 159 22.08 16.66 12.26
CA MET A 159 22.26 15.37 11.58
C MET A 159 23.21 14.40 12.30
N LEU A 160 24.16 14.90 13.09
CA LEU A 160 25.07 14.08 13.91
C LEU A 160 24.38 13.47 15.13
N GLN A 161 23.20 13.95 15.50
CA GLN A 161 22.43 13.39 16.60
C GLN A 161 21.83 12.06 16.16
N PRO A 162 21.96 11.00 16.98
CA PRO A 162 21.33 9.73 16.65
C PRO A 162 19.82 9.91 16.56
N LEU A 163 19.23 9.48 15.45
CA LEU A 163 17.79 9.46 15.27
C LEU A 163 17.21 8.47 16.31
N SER A 164 16.70 9.00 17.42
CA SER A 164 16.22 8.14 18.49
C SER A 164 14.83 7.61 18.12
N THR A 165 14.68 6.28 18.03
CA THR A 165 13.41 5.62 17.74
C THR A 165 12.32 6.04 18.74
N ARG A 166 12.71 6.36 19.98
CA ARG A 166 11.84 6.88 21.03
C ARG A 166 11.28 8.27 20.71
N ASP A 167 12.03 9.11 20.02
CA ASP A 167 11.56 10.44 19.62
C ASP A 167 10.56 10.35 18.47
N ILE A 168 10.78 9.41 17.54
CA ILE A 168 9.81 9.10 16.46
C ILE A 168 8.51 8.59 17.08
N GLU A 169 8.57 7.65 18.02
CA GLU A 169 7.40 7.13 18.74
C GLU A 169 6.64 8.25 19.47
N ARG A 170 7.35 9.10 20.22
CA ARG A 170 6.75 10.25 20.91
C ARG A 170 6.09 11.23 19.94
N GLN A 171 6.75 11.54 18.82
CA GLN A 171 6.20 12.43 17.80
C GLN A 171 4.95 11.83 17.14
N LEU A 172 4.96 10.53 16.81
CA LEU A 172 3.80 9.84 16.25
C LEU A 172 2.61 9.86 17.23
N ILE A 173 2.83 9.50 18.50
CA ILE A 173 1.78 9.50 19.53
C ILE A 173 1.19 10.91 19.69
N GLN A 174 2.03 11.95 19.71
CA GLN A 174 1.56 13.33 19.77
C GLN A 174 0.76 13.74 18.53
N GLN A 175 1.20 13.38 17.34
CA GLN A 175 0.49 13.69 16.10
C GLN A 175 -0.85 12.98 15.99
N ILE A 176 -0.92 11.71 16.42
CA ILE A 176 -2.16 10.95 16.50
C ILE A 176 -3.12 11.64 17.47
N HIS A 177 -2.66 12.01 18.67
CA HIS A 177 -3.48 12.71 19.66
C HIS A 177 -4.01 14.04 19.13
N ARG A 178 -3.14 14.90 18.58
CA ARG A 178 -3.54 16.19 17.97
C ARG A 178 -4.58 15.99 16.86
N THR A 179 -4.37 15.01 15.99
CA THR A 179 -5.28 14.71 14.89
C THR A 179 -6.64 14.23 15.41
N GLN A 180 -6.65 13.35 16.42
CA GLN A 180 -7.87 12.89 17.06
C GLN A 180 -8.61 14.03 17.76
N GLU A 181 -7.92 14.88 18.51
CA GLU A 181 -8.48 16.07 19.16
C GLU A 181 -9.12 17.01 18.14
N MET A 182 -8.44 17.29 17.03
CA MET A 182 -9.00 18.09 15.94
C MET A 182 -10.26 17.47 15.35
N ARG A 183 -10.29 16.14 15.14
CA ARG A 183 -11.48 15.43 14.62
C ARG A 183 -12.63 15.49 15.63
N ILE A 184 -12.37 15.33 16.92
CA ILE A 184 -13.36 15.43 17.99
C ILE A 184 -13.90 16.86 18.08
N ALA A 185 -13.04 17.87 18.02
CA ALA A 185 -13.43 19.28 18.05
C ALA A 185 -14.29 19.66 16.82
N ARG A 186 -13.92 19.20 15.61
CA ARG A 186 -14.72 19.38 14.39
C ARG A 186 -16.09 18.72 14.50
N ARG A 187 -16.18 17.49 15.03
CA ARG A 187 -17.45 16.79 15.29
C ARG A 187 -18.33 17.54 16.31
N LYS A 188 -17.74 18.07 17.39
CA LYS A 188 -18.46 18.88 18.39
C LYS A 188 -18.99 20.19 17.79
N ARG A 189 -18.20 20.90 16.99
CA ARG A 189 -18.65 22.12 16.28
C ARG A 189 -19.81 21.83 15.32
N LYS A 190 -19.71 20.77 14.51
CA LYS A 190 -20.77 20.38 13.55
C LYS A 190 -22.08 20.01 14.26
N ARG A 191 -22.01 19.31 15.40
CA ARG A 191 -23.19 19.01 16.25
C ARG A 191 -23.80 20.26 16.90
N ARG A 192 -22.98 21.22 17.33
CA ARG A 192 -23.45 22.49 17.93
C ARG A 192 -24.10 23.42 16.91
N GLY A 193 -23.59 23.48 15.66
CA GLY A 193 -24.22 24.24 14.58
C GLY A 193 -25.61 23.71 14.23
N ARG A 194 -25.73 22.39 14.03
CA ARG A 194 -27.00 21.72 13.69
C ARG A 194 -28.07 21.83 14.78
N LYS A 195 -27.67 22.00 16.05
CA LYS A 195 -28.60 22.20 17.17
C LYS A 195 -29.09 23.65 17.27
N LYS A 196 -28.31 24.62 16.81
CA LYS A 196 -28.74 26.04 16.76
C LYS A 196 -29.74 26.30 15.63
N GLU A 197 -29.51 25.72 14.45
CA GLU A 197 -30.43 25.83 13.30
C GLU A 197 -31.81 25.20 13.58
N GLY A 198 -31.88 24.11 14.34
CA GLY A 198 -33.17 23.46 14.68
C GLY A 198 -33.91 24.03 15.90
N THR A 199 -33.47 25.15 16.47
CA THR A 199 -34.18 25.83 17.59
C THR A 199 -34.71 27.21 17.19
N GLU A 200 -34.46 27.64 15.94
CA GLU A 200 -34.92 28.94 15.39
C GLU A 200 -36.04 28.79 14.34
N GLU A 201 -36.54 27.57 14.08
CA GLU A 201 -37.82 27.29 13.40
C GLU A 201 -38.91 26.93 14.41
#